data_AF-A0A832P7Q1-F1
#
_entry.id   AF-A0A832P7Q1-F1
#
_cell.length_a   1.000
_cell.length_b   1.000
_cell.length_c   1.000
_cell.angle_alpha   90.00
_cell.angle_beta   90.00
_cell.angle_gamma   90.00
#
_symmetry.space_group_name_H-M   'P 1'
#
loop_
_entity.id
_entity.type
_entity.pdbx_description
1 polymer ?
#
loop_
_entity_poly.entity_id
_entity_poly.type
_entity_poly.pdbx_seq_one_letter_code
_entity_poly.pdbx_strand_id
1 'polypeptide(L)'
;MKKEIRTGLYLTIIVHLIALIIILSLQISSMVRNESSFVLDFTQQEELEAEQMRENMRAQISAELEDMISGIQRQSRNVAVDATQRNRILKDDRYADPSKVYQEAEELQKKLDAARRALEEQGGNETVATAGNEEKKQEAKPYTGPAVLEYLLEGRKAMSLPIPVYKCLGGGDVTVSIQVDRKGYVQRASIVDAYSSQDRCLQEFALRAARQSRFTASVQAPPLQPGEIVYRFIPQ
;
A
#
# COMPACT_ATOMS: atom_id res chain seq x y z
N MET A 1 0.27 17.95 113.04
CA MET A 1 1.43 17.71 112.14
C MET A 1 1.22 16.65 111.07
N LYS A 2 0.80 15.40 111.35
CA LYS A 2 0.69 14.36 110.30
C LYS A 2 -0.32 14.65 109.16
N LYS A 3 -1.36 15.45 109.39
CA LYS A 3 -2.40 15.78 108.38
C LYS A 3 -1.91 16.81 107.35
N GLU A 4 -1.18 17.83 107.80
CA GLU A 4 -0.64 18.89 106.93
C GLU A 4 0.44 18.37 105.98
N ILE A 5 1.28 17.43 106.44
CA ILE A 5 2.29 16.76 105.60
C ILE A 5 1.64 15.95 104.47
N ARG A 6 0.52 15.26 104.76
CA ARG A 6 -0.24 14.51 103.73
C ARG A 6 -0.89 15.44 102.71
N THR A 7 -1.46 16.55 103.16
CA THR A 7 -2.04 17.56 102.26
C THR A 7 -0.98 18.17 101.34
N GLY A 8 0.23 18.44 101.86
CA GLY A 8 1.37 18.89 101.05
C GLY A 8 1.80 17.86 100.00
N LEU A 9 1.86 16.57 100.36
CA LEU A 9 2.18 15.48 99.44
C LEU A 9 1.13 15.35 98.32
N TYR A 10 -0.16 15.43 98.64
CA TYR A 10 -1.21 15.36 97.62
C TYR A 10 -1.17 16.56 96.66
N LEU A 11 -0.87 17.76 97.17
CA LEU A 11 -0.78 18.95 96.35
C LEU A 11 0.40 18.89 95.35
N THR A 12 1.57 18.40 95.79
CA THR A 12 2.70 18.22 94.87
C THR A 12 2.39 17.14 93.82
N ILE A 13 1.76 16.03 94.19
CA ILE A 13 1.34 14.99 93.24
C ILE A 13 0.39 15.56 92.19
N ILE A 14 -0.62 16.34 92.61
CA ILE A 14 -1.60 16.95 91.68
C ILE A 14 -0.90 17.91 90.70
N VAL A 15 0.02 18.76 91.19
CA VAL A 15 0.76 19.70 90.32
C VAL A 15 1.63 18.97 89.31
N HIS A 16 2.33 17.91 89.72
CA HIS A 16 3.16 17.12 88.81
C HIS A 16 2.30 16.37 87.78
N LEU A 17 1.13 15.87 88.17
CA LEU A 17 0.21 15.17 87.27
C LEU A 17 -0.35 16.13 86.19
N ILE A 18 -0.71 17.36 86.57
CA ILE A 18 -1.13 18.41 85.63
C ILE A 18 0.00 18.77 84.67
N ALA A 19 1.23 18.94 85.17
CA ALA A 19 2.39 19.24 84.31
C ALA A 19 2.64 18.13 83.27
N LEU A 20 2.50 16.86 83.68
CA LEU A 20 2.67 15.70 82.81
C LEU A 20 1.60 15.65 81.71
N ILE A 21 0.33 15.96 82.06
CA ILE A 21 -0.77 16.05 81.09
C ILE A 21 -0.51 17.17 80.06
N ILE A 22 -0.02 18.34 80.50
CA ILE A 22 0.31 19.45 79.60
C ILE A 22 1.42 19.06 78.63
N ILE A 23 2.50 18.43 79.13
CA ILE A 23 3.63 17.98 78.31
C ILE A 23 3.17 16.94 77.27
N LEU A 24 2.37 15.94 77.68
CA LEU A 24 1.79 14.94 76.77
C LEU A 24 0.91 15.59 75.70
N SER A 25 0.07 16.55 76.08
CA SER A 25 -0.81 17.25 75.13
C SER A 25 0.00 18.04 74.08
N LEU A 26 1.09 18.69 74.49
CA LEU A 26 1.99 19.40 73.58
C LEU A 26 2.72 18.42 72.63
N GLN A 27 3.17 17.27 73.13
CA GLN A 27 3.83 16.25 72.31
C GLN A 27 2.90 15.69 71.23
N ILE A 28 1.65 15.36 71.60
CA ILE A 28 0.66 14.84 70.66
C ILE A 28 0.36 15.88 69.56
N SER A 29 0.18 17.15 69.94
CA SER A 29 -0.06 18.23 68.96
C SER A 29 1.12 18.42 68.00
N SER A 30 2.36 18.30 68.49
CA SER A 30 3.56 18.36 67.66
C SER A 30 3.68 17.15 66.71
N MET A 31 3.26 15.97 67.14
CA MET A 31 3.36 14.74 66.35
C MET A 31 2.34 14.72 65.20
N VAL A 32 1.12 15.21 65.43
CA VAL A 32 0.05 15.30 64.42
C VAL A 32 0.38 16.30 63.29
N ARG A 33 1.25 17.30 63.55
CA ARG A 33 1.67 18.27 62.52
C ARG A 33 2.70 17.73 61.51
N ASN A 34 3.30 16.57 61.76
CA ASN A 34 4.41 16.05 60.94
C ASN A 34 4.00 15.04 59.87
N GLU A 35 2.70 14.79 59.65
CA GLU A 35 2.25 14.04 58.46
C GLU A 35 2.12 14.98 57.27
N SER A 36 3.26 15.31 56.65
CA SER A 36 3.28 15.99 55.35
C SER A 36 2.77 15.03 54.27
N SER A 37 1.58 15.30 53.72
CA SER A 37 1.03 14.59 52.56
C SER A 37 1.98 14.70 51.37
N PHE A 38 2.56 13.58 50.93
CA PHE A 38 3.37 13.51 49.72
C PHE A 38 2.45 13.43 48.50
N VAL A 39 2.30 14.53 47.77
CA VAL A 39 1.56 14.55 46.49
C VAL A 39 2.53 14.07 45.42
N LEU A 40 2.30 12.85 44.90
CA LEU A 40 3.03 12.35 43.75
C LEU A 40 2.56 13.09 42.49
N ASP A 41 3.47 13.83 41.86
CA ASP A 41 3.25 14.49 40.57
C ASP A 41 3.77 13.58 39.44
N PHE A 42 2.85 12.99 38.67
CA PHE A 42 3.15 12.07 37.58
C PHE A 42 3.12 12.72 36.19
N THR A 43 2.91 14.04 36.11
CA THR A 43 2.75 14.77 34.85
C THR A 43 3.92 14.56 33.89
N GLN A 44 5.16 14.67 34.40
CA GLN A 44 6.36 14.47 33.59
C GLN A 44 6.48 13.04 33.03
N GLN A 45 6.05 12.04 33.80
CA GLN A 45 6.14 10.65 33.35
C GLN A 45 5.09 10.32 32.29
N GLU A 46 3.87 10.86 32.43
CA GLU A 46 2.80 10.71 31.43
C GLU A 46 3.15 11.40 30.11
N GLU A 47 3.79 12.58 30.16
CA GLU A 47 4.30 13.28 28.96
C GLU A 47 5.35 12.45 28.21
N LEU A 48 6.31 11.88 28.94
CA LEU A 48 7.37 11.04 28.37
C LEU A 48 6.82 9.76 27.73
N GLU A 49 5.86 9.10 28.40
CA GLU A 49 5.18 7.92 27.87
C GLU A 49 4.35 8.25 26.64
N ALA A 50 3.67 9.41 26.62
CA ALA A 50 2.89 9.87 25.47
C ALA A 50 3.77 10.19 24.26
N GLU A 51 4.94 10.82 24.46
CA GLU A 51 5.92 11.05 23.41
C GLU A 51 6.47 9.74 22.85
N GLN A 52 6.86 8.80 23.72
CA GLN A 52 7.33 7.47 23.30
C GLN A 52 6.25 6.70 22.53
N MET A 53 5.00 6.76 22.98
CA MET A 53 3.88 6.13 22.29
C MET A 53 3.66 6.73 20.89
N ARG A 54 3.76 8.06 20.75
CA ARG A 54 3.66 8.75 19.46
C ARG A 54 4.80 8.38 18.51
N GLU A 55 6.02 8.34 19.00
CA GLU A 55 7.18 7.94 18.20
C GLU A 55 7.08 6.47 17.77
N ASN A 56 6.68 5.56 18.67
CA ASN A 56 6.45 4.16 18.33
C ASN A 56 5.32 3.98 17.30
N MET A 57 4.22 4.74 17.44
CA MET A 57 3.12 4.72 16.49
C MET A 57 3.55 5.24 15.12
N ARG A 58 4.33 6.34 15.08
CA ARG A 58 4.93 6.85 13.83
C ARG A 58 5.85 5.83 13.19
N ALA A 59 6.71 5.17 13.96
CA ALA A 59 7.62 4.14 13.48
C ALA A 59 6.84 2.95 12.90
N GLN A 60 5.80 2.46 13.58
CA GLN A 60 4.94 1.38 13.08
C GLN A 60 4.24 1.75 11.77
N ILE A 61 3.64 2.95 11.70
CA ILE A 61 3.00 3.46 10.46
C ILE A 61 4.02 3.52 9.32
N SER A 62 5.23 4.02 9.59
CA SER A 62 6.27 4.12 8.56
C SER A 62 6.72 2.75 8.05
N ALA A 63 6.86 1.76 8.95
CA ALA A 63 7.25 0.40 8.59
C ALA A 63 6.15 -0.33 7.80
N GLU A 64 4.88 -0.19 8.20
CA GLU A 64 3.74 -0.75 7.48
C GLU A 64 3.57 -0.13 6.09
N LEU A 65 3.76 1.20 5.98
CA LEU A 65 3.73 1.90 4.71
C LEU A 65 4.84 1.42 3.75
N GLU A 66 6.06 1.22 4.26
CA GLU A 66 7.19 0.70 3.49
C GLU A 66 6.92 -0.72 2.97
N ASP A 67 6.35 -1.60 3.80
CA ASP A 67 5.98 -2.96 3.39
C ASP A 67 4.94 -2.94 2.26
N MET A 68 3.90 -2.10 2.37
CA MET A 68 2.91 -1.90 1.32
C MET A 68 3.51 -1.36 0.01
N ILE A 69 4.37 -0.34 0.08
CA ILE A 69 5.03 0.24 -1.10
C ILE A 69 5.92 -0.82 -1.77
N SER A 70 6.69 -1.58 -0.99
CA SER A 70 7.57 -2.64 -1.51
C SER A 70 6.76 -3.77 -2.17
N GLY A 71 5.59 -4.11 -1.63
CA GLY A 71 4.66 -5.06 -2.22
C GLY A 71 4.16 -4.60 -3.59
N ILE A 72 3.77 -3.33 -3.71
CA ILE A 72 3.32 -2.73 -4.97
C ILE A 72 4.45 -2.72 -6.00
N GLN A 73 5.67 -2.32 -5.61
CA GLN A 73 6.82 -2.32 -6.52
C GLN A 73 7.13 -3.72 -7.06
N ARG A 74 7.14 -4.75 -6.20
CA ARG A 74 7.38 -6.15 -6.59
C ARG A 74 6.31 -6.70 -7.53
N GLN A 75 5.07 -6.27 -7.38
CA GLN A 75 3.95 -6.75 -8.19
C GLN A 75 3.71 -5.92 -9.46
N SER A 76 4.23 -4.68 -9.50
CA SER A 76 4.05 -3.81 -10.66
C SER A 76 4.73 -4.39 -11.89
N ARG A 77 3.96 -4.53 -12.98
CA ARG A 77 4.50 -4.99 -14.26
C ARG A 77 4.69 -3.82 -15.21
N ASN A 78 5.72 -3.92 -16.04
CA ASN A 78 5.96 -3.03 -17.18
C ASN A 78 5.00 -3.35 -18.34
N VAL A 79 3.70 -3.30 -18.07
CA VAL A 79 2.63 -3.61 -19.03
C VAL A 79 1.67 -2.42 -19.05
N ALA A 80 1.16 -2.07 -20.23
CA ALA A 80 0.13 -1.03 -20.35
C ALA A 80 -1.25 -1.59 -19.97
N VAL A 81 -1.96 -0.91 -19.08
CA VAL A 81 -3.31 -1.31 -18.64
C VAL A 81 -4.36 -0.30 -19.10
N ASP A 82 -5.50 -0.83 -19.57
CA ASP A 82 -6.67 -0.06 -19.93
C ASP A 82 -7.48 0.27 -18.67
N ALA A 83 -7.47 1.55 -18.26
CA ALA A 83 -8.13 2.02 -17.05
C ALA A 83 -9.65 1.85 -17.10
N THR A 84 -10.27 1.76 -18.29
CA THR A 84 -11.73 1.51 -18.42
C THR A 84 -12.14 0.14 -17.88
N GLN A 85 -11.20 -0.81 -17.77
CA GLN A 85 -11.50 -2.21 -17.43
C GLN A 85 -11.34 -2.54 -15.94
N ARG A 86 -10.79 -1.64 -15.12
CA ARG A 86 -10.60 -1.86 -13.66
C ARG A 86 -11.88 -2.18 -12.92
N ASN A 87 -13.02 -1.64 -13.35
CA ASN A 87 -14.31 -1.82 -12.69
C ASN A 87 -15.13 -2.99 -13.24
N ARG A 88 -14.58 -3.78 -14.17
CA ARG A 88 -15.23 -5.01 -14.62
C ARG A 88 -15.03 -6.08 -13.55
N ILE A 89 -16.12 -6.72 -13.14
CA ILE A 89 -16.09 -7.87 -12.25
C ILE A 89 -15.10 -8.88 -12.84
N LEU A 90 -14.01 -9.13 -12.12
CA LEU A 90 -13.04 -10.16 -12.47
C LEU A 90 -13.80 -11.48 -12.55
N LYS A 91 -13.94 -12.02 -13.77
CA LYS A 91 -14.37 -13.39 -13.94
C LYS A 91 -13.17 -14.26 -13.60
N ASP A 92 -13.30 -15.08 -12.56
CA ASP A 92 -12.34 -16.14 -12.31
C ASP A 92 -12.46 -17.14 -13.47
N ASP A 93 -11.48 -17.08 -14.37
CA ASP A 93 -11.42 -17.89 -15.59
C ASP A 93 -10.83 -19.28 -15.32
N ARG A 94 -10.56 -19.64 -14.05
CA ARG A 94 -10.47 -21.05 -13.68
C ARG A 94 -11.83 -21.61 -14.03
N TYR A 95 -11.88 -22.41 -15.10
CA TYR A 95 -13.08 -23.09 -15.59
C TYR A 95 -13.99 -23.39 -14.40
N ALA A 96 -15.27 -23.04 -14.50
CA ALA A 96 -16.26 -23.28 -13.44
C ALA A 96 -16.27 -24.73 -12.94
N ASP A 97 -15.65 -25.66 -13.71
CA ASP A 97 -15.35 -27.02 -13.33
C ASP A 97 -13.91 -27.43 -13.71
N PRO A 98 -13.00 -27.64 -12.72
CA PRO A 98 -11.64 -28.12 -12.93
C PRO A 98 -11.53 -29.45 -13.68
N SER A 99 -12.58 -30.28 -13.67
CA SER A 99 -12.57 -31.62 -14.28
C SER A 99 -12.40 -31.59 -15.81
N LYS A 100 -12.91 -30.54 -16.47
CA LYS A 100 -12.87 -30.39 -17.93
C LYS A 100 -11.44 -30.22 -18.46
N VAL A 101 -10.58 -29.55 -17.70
CA VAL A 101 -9.16 -29.38 -18.06
C VAL A 101 -8.43 -30.73 -18.10
N TYR A 102 -8.73 -31.60 -17.13
CA TYR A 102 -8.15 -32.94 -17.09
C TYR A 102 -8.66 -33.82 -18.24
N GLN A 103 -9.95 -33.70 -18.61
CA GLN A 103 -10.54 -34.43 -19.74
C GLN A 103 -9.93 -33.99 -21.07
N GLU A 104 -9.83 -32.68 -21.32
CA GLU A 104 -9.22 -32.14 -22.54
C GLU A 104 -7.73 -32.54 -22.65
N ALA A 105 -7.00 -32.55 -21.52
CA ALA A 105 -5.61 -33.01 -21.48
C ALA A 105 -5.49 -34.51 -21.80
N GLU A 106 -6.37 -35.35 -21.28
CA GLU A 106 -6.38 -36.80 -21.55
C GLU A 106 -6.70 -37.09 -23.03
N GLU A 107 -7.67 -36.38 -23.60
CA GLU A 107 -8.01 -36.50 -25.03
C GLU A 107 -6.86 -36.06 -25.94
N LEU A 108 -6.18 -34.97 -25.57
CA LEU A 108 -5.01 -34.48 -26.31
C LEU A 108 -3.87 -35.51 -26.23
N GLN A 109 -3.61 -36.07 -25.05
CA GLN A 109 -2.60 -37.10 -24.84
C GLN A 109 -2.88 -38.32 -25.73
N LYS A 110 -4.13 -38.82 -25.75
CA LYS A 110 -4.53 -39.94 -26.62
C LYS A 110 -4.32 -39.65 -28.11
N LYS A 111 -4.59 -38.42 -28.56
CA LYS A 111 -4.34 -38.00 -29.94
C LYS A 111 -2.85 -37.96 -30.27
N LEU A 112 -2.02 -37.47 -29.36
CA LEU A 112 -0.57 -37.43 -29.53
C LEU A 112 0.03 -38.85 -29.56
N ASP A 113 -0.42 -39.73 -28.68
CA ASP A 113 0.03 -41.12 -28.64
C ASP A 113 -0.39 -41.89 -29.91
N ALA A 114 -1.61 -41.66 -30.40
CA ALA A 114 -2.08 -42.25 -31.66
C ALA A 114 -1.27 -41.72 -32.87
N ALA A 115 -1.00 -40.41 -32.90
CA ALA A 115 -0.17 -39.81 -33.95
C ALA A 115 1.28 -40.34 -33.91
N ARG A 116 1.83 -40.54 -32.71
CA ARG A 116 3.17 -41.10 -32.51
C ARG A 116 3.26 -42.54 -33.01
N ARG A 117 2.30 -43.39 -32.67
CA ARG A 117 2.25 -44.80 -33.14
C ARG A 117 2.11 -44.89 -34.66
N ALA A 118 1.27 -44.04 -35.27
CA ALA A 118 1.13 -43.99 -36.72
C ALA A 118 2.44 -43.57 -37.43
N LEU A 119 3.26 -42.73 -36.79
CA LEU A 119 4.57 -42.32 -37.31
C LEU A 119 5.61 -43.44 -37.18
N GLU A 120 5.59 -44.20 -36.08
CA GLU A 120 6.46 -45.35 -35.84
C GLU A 120 6.20 -46.50 -36.83
N GLU A 121 4.95 -46.70 -37.26
CA GLU A 121 4.57 -47.73 -38.26
C GLU A 121 5.02 -47.39 -39.70
N GLN A 122 5.25 -46.12 -40.03
CA GLN A 122 5.65 -45.68 -41.38
C GLN A 122 7.17 -45.61 -41.61
N GLY A 123 8.01 -46.02 -40.65
CA GLY A 123 9.46 -46.15 -40.84
C GLY A 123 10.18 -44.86 -41.26
N GLY A 124 9.67 -43.70 -40.85
CA GLY A 124 10.10 -42.38 -41.31
C GLY A 124 11.00 -41.65 -40.33
N ASN A 125 12.16 -41.21 -40.83
CA ASN A 125 13.16 -40.35 -40.20
C ASN A 125 12.54 -39.10 -39.55
N GLU A 126 12.97 -38.77 -38.33
CA GLU A 126 12.47 -37.66 -37.52
C GLU A 126 12.76 -36.31 -38.18
N THR A 127 11.73 -35.74 -38.80
CA THR A 127 11.56 -34.28 -38.76
C THR A 127 10.20 -34.04 -38.13
N VAL A 128 10.22 -33.54 -36.90
CA VAL A 128 9.03 -33.00 -36.25
C VAL A 128 8.60 -31.79 -37.06
N ALA A 129 7.83 -32.03 -38.12
CA ALA A 129 7.05 -30.99 -38.75
C ALA A 129 6.14 -30.47 -37.65
N THR A 130 6.44 -29.26 -37.18
CA THR A 130 5.63 -28.53 -36.21
C THR A 130 4.30 -28.32 -36.91
N ALA A 131 3.38 -29.28 -36.73
CA ALA A 131 2.03 -29.22 -37.22
C ALA A 131 1.51 -27.86 -36.76
N GLY A 132 1.13 -27.05 -37.74
CA GLY A 132 0.84 -25.64 -37.57
C GLY A 132 0.07 -25.46 -36.27
N ASN A 133 0.67 -24.71 -35.34
CA ASN A 133 -0.10 -24.04 -34.33
C ASN A 133 -1.15 -23.29 -35.14
N GLU A 134 -2.37 -23.81 -35.18
CA GLU A 134 -3.52 -22.93 -35.24
C GLU A 134 -3.26 -22.00 -34.07
N GLU A 135 -2.69 -20.84 -34.38
CA GLU A 135 -2.73 -19.67 -33.54
C GLU A 135 -4.22 -19.39 -33.40
N LYS A 136 -4.89 -20.15 -32.51
CA LYS A 136 -5.97 -19.62 -31.72
C LYS A 136 -5.35 -18.36 -31.18
N LYS A 137 -5.72 -17.27 -31.83
CA LYS A 137 -5.45 -15.90 -31.46
C LYS A 137 -6.04 -15.80 -30.08
N GLN A 138 -5.29 -16.25 -29.08
CA GLN A 138 -5.62 -16.09 -27.69
C GLN A 138 -5.65 -14.59 -27.58
N GLU A 139 -6.86 -14.04 -27.58
CA GLU A 139 -7.04 -12.62 -27.34
C GLU A 139 -6.29 -12.36 -26.05
N ALA A 140 -5.12 -11.71 -26.17
CA ALA A 140 -4.21 -11.51 -25.07
C ALA A 140 -5.03 -10.78 -24.00
N LYS A 141 -5.38 -11.51 -22.93
CA LYS A 141 -6.28 -10.99 -21.91
C LYS A 141 -5.58 -9.76 -21.32
N PRO A 142 -6.25 -8.60 -21.32
CA PRO A 142 -5.63 -7.38 -20.83
C PRO A 142 -5.28 -7.56 -19.35
N TYR A 143 -4.00 -7.40 -19.03
CA TYR A 143 -3.53 -7.42 -17.65
C TYR A 143 -4.24 -6.31 -16.86
N THR A 144 -4.69 -6.60 -15.64
CA THR A 144 -5.48 -5.67 -14.79
C THR A 144 -4.78 -5.37 -13.46
N GLY A 145 -3.55 -5.87 -13.25
CA GLY A 145 -2.78 -5.61 -12.03
C GLY A 145 -2.08 -4.24 -12.03
N PRO A 146 -1.35 -3.90 -10.94
CA PRO A 146 -0.60 -2.65 -10.85
C PRO A 146 0.37 -2.51 -12.02
N ALA A 147 0.28 -1.39 -12.72
CA ALA A 147 1.06 -1.13 -13.92
C ALA A 147 1.82 0.18 -13.83
N VAL A 148 2.99 0.20 -14.47
CA VAL A 148 3.83 1.40 -14.66
C VAL A 148 3.19 2.36 -15.67
N LEU A 149 2.28 1.85 -16.51
CA LEU A 149 1.65 2.59 -17.60
C LEU A 149 0.16 2.29 -17.69
N GLU A 150 -0.65 3.32 -17.69
CA GLU A 150 -2.10 3.20 -17.78
C GLU A 150 -2.66 4.22 -18.76
N TYR A 151 -3.75 3.88 -19.44
CA TYR A 151 -4.43 4.81 -20.33
C TYR A 151 -5.93 4.71 -20.21
N LEU A 152 -6.60 5.81 -20.50
CA LEU A 152 -8.04 5.95 -20.56
C LEU A 152 -8.43 6.50 -21.93
N LEU A 153 -9.03 5.63 -22.76
CA LEU A 153 -9.58 6.03 -24.05
C LEU A 153 -10.81 5.17 -24.36
N GLU A 154 -11.98 5.81 -24.42
CA GLU A 154 -13.24 5.08 -24.56
C GLU A 154 -13.33 4.32 -25.89
N GLY A 155 -13.70 3.04 -25.80
CA GLY A 155 -14.02 2.20 -26.97
C GLY A 155 -12.82 1.89 -27.87
N ARG A 156 -11.59 2.19 -27.45
CA ARG A 156 -10.37 1.95 -28.23
C ARG A 156 -9.30 1.29 -27.37
N LYS A 157 -8.54 0.39 -27.99
CA LYS A 157 -7.45 -0.31 -27.33
C LYS A 157 -6.10 0.30 -27.73
N ALA A 158 -5.15 0.26 -26.81
CA ALA A 158 -3.74 0.51 -27.08
C ALA A 158 -3.20 -0.53 -28.07
N MET A 159 -2.59 -0.06 -29.16
CA MET A 159 -1.82 -0.91 -30.09
C MET A 159 -0.33 -0.87 -29.78
N SER A 160 0.20 0.32 -29.49
CA SER A 160 1.59 0.51 -29.11
C SER A 160 1.68 1.66 -28.12
N LEU A 161 2.13 1.36 -26.92
CA LEU A 161 2.33 2.32 -25.85
C LEU A 161 3.78 2.16 -25.38
N PRO A 162 4.71 2.98 -25.91
CA PRO A 162 6.12 2.86 -25.57
C PRO A 162 6.34 3.26 -24.10
N ILE A 163 7.09 2.42 -23.39
CA ILE A 163 7.51 2.71 -22.02
C ILE A 163 8.68 3.70 -22.09
N PRO A 164 8.59 4.88 -21.47
CA PRO A 164 9.66 5.86 -21.50
C PRO A 164 10.89 5.32 -20.76
N VAL A 165 12.05 5.37 -21.41
CA VAL A 165 13.34 5.16 -20.73
C VAL A 165 13.81 6.52 -20.22
N TYR A 166 13.92 6.66 -18.90
CA TYR A 166 14.28 7.91 -18.23
C TYR A 166 15.56 7.73 -17.41
N LYS A 167 16.26 8.84 -17.19
CA LYS A 167 17.47 8.94 -16.35
C LYS A 167 17.33 10.03 -15.29
N CYS A 168 16.10 10.42 -15.00
CA CYS A 168 15.79 11.44 -13.99
C CYS A 168 16.02 10.84 -12.59
N LEU A 169 16.44 11.67 -11.63
CA LEU A 169 16.75 11.24 -10.27
C LEU A 169 15.48 11.01 -9.43
N GLY A 170 14.35 11.62 -9.82
CA GLY A 170 13.08 11.51 -9.13
C GLY A 170 12.17 10.42 -9.69
N GLY A 171 11.19 10.03 -8.88
CA GLY A 171 10.02 9.27 -9.29
C GLY A 171 8.73 10.08 -9.09
N GLY A 172 7.64 9.61 -9.65
CA GLY A 172 6.32 10.23 -9.53
C GLY A 172 5.40 9.89 -10.69
N ASP A 173 4.12 10.20 -10.52
CA ASP A 173 3.11 10.00 -11.55
C ASP A 173 3.03 11.24 -12.45
N VAL A 174 2.95 11.03 -13.77
CA VAL A 174 2.75 12.09 -14.77
C VAL A 174 1.56 11.72 -15.63
N THR A 175 0.51 12.56 -15.56
CA THR A 175 -0.71 12.40 -16.35
C THR A 175 -0.65 13.28 -17.58
N VAL A 176 -0.76 12.66 -18.75
CA VAL A 176 -0.74 13.33 -20.06
C VAL A 176 -2.13 13.24 -20.68
N SER A 177 -2.75 14.38 -20.91
CA SER A 177 -3.95 14.48 -21.73
C SER A 177 -3.56 14.35 -23.20
N ILE A 178 -4.25 13.47 -23.92
CA ILE A 178 -4.01 13.18 -25.33
C ILE A 178 -5.25 13.47 -26.19
N GLN A 179 -5.03 13.83 -27.44
CA GLN A 179 -6.07 13.90 -28.47
C GLN A 179 -5.70 12.96 -29.61
N VAL A 180 -6.53 11.94 -29.81
CA VAL A 180 -6.28 10.84 -30.77
C VAL A 180 -7.16 11.00 -32.00
N ASP A 181 -6.58 10.88 -33.19
CA ASP A 181 -7.33 10.93 -34.44
C ASP A 181 -8.11 9.63 -34.73
N ARG A 182 -8.90 9.61 -35.81
CA ARG A 182 -9.65 8.41 -36.24
C ARG A 182 -8.77 7.22 -36.63
N LYS A 183 -7.53 7.47 -37.05
CA LYS A 183 -6.58 6.44 -37.44
C LYS A 183 -5.82 5.86 -36.23
N GLY A 184 -5.98 6.44 -35.05
CA GLY A 184 -5.33 6.00 -33.81
C GLY A 184 -4.01 6.71 -33.48
N TYR A 185 -3.71 7.83 -34.13
CA TYR A 185 -2.50 8.63 -33.94
C TYR A 185 -2.76 9.72 -32.90
N VAL A 186 -1.82 9.90 -31.97
CA VAL A 186 -1.87 11.00 -31.00
C VAL A 186 -1.43 12.29 -31.68
N GLN A 187 -2.37 13.22 -31.90
CA GLN A 187 -2.13 14.49 -32.59
C GLN A 187 -1.73 15.61 -31.63
N ARG A 188 -2.28 15.60 -30.41
CA ARG A 188 -1.91 16.53 -29.35
C ARG A 188 -1.68 15.78 -28.06
N ALA A 189 -0.69 16.24 -27.29
CA ALA A 189 -0.38 15.73 -25.96
C ALA A 189 0.05 16.92 -25.09
N SER A 190 -0.55 17.04 -23.91
CA SER A 190 -0.27 18.08 -22.91
C SER A 190 -0.30 17.51 -21.51
N ILE A 191 0.54 18.04 -20.62
CA ILE A 191 0.58 17.60 -19.23
C ILE A 191 -0.60 18.18 -18.46
N VAL A 192 -1.16 17.38 -17.56
CA VAL A 192 -2.18 17.84 -16.60
C VAL A 192 -1.47 18.18 -15.30
N ASP A 193 -1.12 19.45 -15.12
CA ASP A 193 -0.30 19.91 -13.99
C ASP A 193 -0.93 19.66 -12.61
N ALA A 194 -2.26 19.52 -12.54
CA ALA A 194 -2.98 19.34 -11.28
C ALA A 194 -2.64 18.03 -10.55
N TYR A 195 -2.29 16.97 -11.30
CA TYR A 195 -2.07 15.61 -10.75
C TYR A 195 -0.72 15.00 -11.17
N SER A 196 0.15 15.82 -11.77
CA SER A 196 1.44 15.36 -12.29
C SER A 196 2.59 15.83 -11.42
N SER A 197 3.68 15.06 -11.40
CA SER A 197 4.95 15.50 -10.84
C SER A 197 5.43 16.79 -11.52
N GLN A 198 6.00 17.70 -10.71
CA GLN A 198 6.56 18.98 -11.18
C GLN A 198 7.95 18.83 -11.79
N ASP A 199 8.53 17.63 -11.78
CA ASP A 199 9.83 17.39 -12.41
C ASP A 199 9.71 17.45 -13.93
N ARG A 200 10.32 18.51 -14.50
CA ARG A 200 10.37 18.75 -15.95
C ARG A 200 11.00 17.60 -16.72
N CYS A 201 11.98 16.91 -16.14
CA CYS A 201 12.63 15.76 -16.78
C CYS A 201 11.60 14.65 -17.06
N LEU A 202 10.84 14.26 -16.04
CA LEU A 202 9.79 13.23 -16.15
C LEU A 202 8.70 13.64 -17.13
N GLN A 203 8.27 14.90 -17.06
CA GLN A 203 7.28 15.49 -17.94
C GLN A 203 7.66 15.40 -19.43
N GLU A 204 8.91 15.72 -19.78
CA GLU A 204 9.38 15.66 -21.16
C GLU A 204 9.40 14.22 -21.72
N PHE A 205 9.79 13.23 -20.91
CA PHE A 205 9.78 11.82 -21.31
C PHE A 205 8.37 11.27 -21.48
N ALA A 206 7.47 11.58 -20.55
CA ALA A 206 6.06 11.19 -20.62
C ALA A 206 5.40 11.76 -21.89
N LEU A 207 5.61 13.05 -22.15
CA LEU A 207 5.01 13.74 -23.30
C LEU A 207 5.56 13.21 -24.64
N ARG A 208 6.84 12.84 -24.70
CA ARG A 208 7.44 12.19 -25.86
C ARG A 208 6.84 10.81 -26.12
N ALA A 209 6.73 9.97 -25.08
CA ALA A 209 6.15 8.63 -25.19
C ALA A 209 4.66 8.68 -25.58
N ALA A 210 3.90 9.63 -25.03
CA ALA A 210 2.50 9.82 -25.36
C ALA A 210 2.30 10.14 -26.85
N ARG A 211 3.12 11.03 -27.42
CA ARG A 211 3.07 11.36 -28.87
C ARG A 211 3.40 10.18 -29.79
N GLN A 212 4.24 9.26 -29.31
CA GLN A 212 4.62 8.05 -30.06
C GLN A 212 3.59 6.93 -29.92
N SER A 213 2.62 7.08 -29.02
CA SER A 213 1.60 6.06 -28.77
C SER A 213 0.63 5.90 -29.96
N ARG A 214 0.08 4.69 -30.08
CA ARG A 214 -0.85 4.27 -31.13
C ARG A 214 -2.02 3.51 -30.51
N PHE A 215 -3.22 3.84 -30.97
CA PHE A 215 -4.47 3.21 -30.58
C PHE A 215 -5.15 2.56 -31.79
N THR A 216 -6.14 1.73 -31.55
CA THR A 216 -6.97 1.14 -32.61
C THR A 216 -7.73 2.23 -33.37
N ALA A 217 -7.76 2.14 -34.69
CA ALA A 217 -8.58 3.01 -35.52
C ALA A 217 -10.09 2.77 -35.28
N SER A 218 -10.88 3.85 -35.30
CA SER A 218 -12.34 3.77 -35.17
C SER A 218 -13.01 4.86 -36.00
N VAL A 219 -13.93 4.43 -36.85
CA VAL A 219 -14.69 5.32 -37.75
C VAL A 219 -15.78 6.07 -36.99
N GLN A 220 -16.30 5.47 -35.92
CA GLN A 220 -17.38 6.02 -35.09
C GLN A 220 -16.90 7.10 -34.12
N ALA A 221 -15.61 7.17 -33.85
CA ALA A 221 -15.09 8.14 -32.88
C ALA A 221 -14.96 9.56 -33.45
N PRO A 222 -14.91 10.58 -32.57
CA PRO A 222 -14.71 11.97 -32.95
C PRO A 222 -13.42 12.17 -33.79
N PRO A 223 -13.32 13.25 -34.58
CA PRO A 223 -12.11 13.58 -35.33
C PRO A 223 -10.86 13.68 -34.44
N LEU A 224 -11.03 14.22 -33.23
CA LEU A 224 -10.04 14.27 -32.16
C LEU A 224 -10.72 13.79 -30.88
N GLN A 225 -10.46 12.56 -30.48
CA GLN A 225 -11.00 11.97 -29.26
C GLN A 225 -10.08 12.31 -28.08
N PRO A 226 -10.60 12.92 -27.00
CA PRO A 226 -9.82 13.14 -25.78
C PRO A 226 -9.59 11.82 -25.06
N GLY A 227 -8.42 11.69 -24.44
CA GLY A 227 -8.07 10.59 -23.55
C GLY A 227 -6.93 10.99 -22.63
N GLU A 228 -6.51 10.07 -21.78
CA GLU A 228 -5.45 10.29 -20.82
C GLU A 228 -4.48 9.10 -20.79
N ILE A 229 -3.21 9.37 -20.55
CA ILE A 229 -2.19 8.35 -20.27
C ILE A 229 -1.50 8.74 -18.97
N VAL A 230 -1.43 7.81 -18.03
CA VAL A 230 -0.74 7.96 -16.75
C VAL A 230 0.56 7.16 -16.80
N TYR A 231 1.68 7.86 -16.66
CA TYR A 231 3.02 7.27 -16.56
C TYR A 231 3.47 7.31 -15.10
N ARG A 232 3.72 6.15 -14.51
CA ARG A 232 4.24 6.03 -13.13
C ARG A 232 5.75 5.80 -13.18
N PHE A 233 6.52 6.82 -12.84
CA PHE A 233 7.97 6.73 -12.78
C PHE A 233 8.41 6.26 -11.39
N ILE A 234 9.05 5.09 -11.33
CA ILE A 234 9.56 4.53 -10.07
C ILE A 234 11.00 5.04 -9.89
N PRO A 235 11.36 5.68 -8.75
CA PRO A 235 12.74 6.08 -8.53
C PRO A 235 13.64 4.84 -8.53
N GLN A 236 14.80 4.92 -9.18
CA GLN A 236 15.78 3.82 -9.25
C GLN A 236 16.95 4.04 -8.30
#